data_AF-A0A0V8TAE7-F1
#
_entry.id   AF-A0A0V8TAE7-F1
#
_cell.length_a   1.000
_cell.length_b   1.000
_cell.length_c   1.000
_cell.angle_alpha   90.00
_cell.angle_beta   90.00
_cell.angle_gamma   90.00
#
_symmetry.space_group_name_H-M   'P 1'
#
loop_
_entity.id
_entity.type
_entity.pdbx_description
1 polymer ?
#
loop_
_entity_poly.entity_id
_entity_poly.type
_entity_poly.pdbx_seq_one_letter_code
_entity_poly.pdbx_strand_id
1 'polypeptide(L)'
;MRRTPALAVTAATALLLAACTAGSDDPTTPTGTGPSAGAAASPAPPAEPLPPATAECLAGTWRLDLAAMQDDLAQLFAAADGEVEVEVAGTSTYDFAPDGSFTATVDSTSGMTMRSDETELTSRSESSGDLTGAWSLAGDQLTISDVDSSGLDVTTTATMDGETLDVPPAAPEDAIEALPPTLSTATCADGTLVLAAALAQDEDSDPVTITYTLRR
;
A
#
# COMPACT_ATOMS: atom_id res chain seq x y z
N MET A 1 3.00 -48.98 2.35
CA MET A 1 3.72 -49.74 1.29
C MET A 1 3.57 -49.01 -0.03
N ARG A 2 4.69 -48.75 -0.71
CA ARG A 2 4.85 -48.39 -2.14
C ARG A 2 4.37 -47.00 -2.57
N ARG A 3 5.09 -46.23 -3.39
CA ARG A 3 6.48 -46.22 -3.91
C ARG A 3 6.61 -44.87 -4.62
N THR A 4 7.68 -44.13 -4.33
CA THR A 4 8.14 -42.99 -5.13
C THR A 4 8.60 -43.46 -6.52
N PRO A 5 8.55 -42.57 -7.52
CA PRO A 5 9.73 -42.41 -8.35
C PRO A 5 10.10 -40.93 -8.55
N ALA A 6 11.40 -40.69 -8.45
CA ALA A 6 12.10 -39.49 -8.86
C ALA A 6 12.33 -39.50 -10.38
N LEU A 7 12.34 -38.32 -11.00
CA LEU A 7 13.08 -38.06 -12.24
C LEU A 7 13.66 -36.64 -12.18
N ALA A 8 14.98 -36.58 -12.33
CA ALA A 8 15.79 -35.38 -12.43
C ALA A 8 15.89 -34.93 -13.90
N VAL A 9 15.93 -33.63 -14.15
CA VAL A 9 16.52 -33.06 -15.37
C VAL A 9 17.34 -31.84 -15.00
N THR A 10 18.63 -31.95 -15.28
CA THR A 10 19.67 -30.91 -15.28
C THR A 10 19.62 -30.12 -16.59
N ALA A 11 19.73 -28.80 -16.52
CA ALA A 11 20.30 -27.99 -17.61
C ALA A 11 20.91 -26.70 -17.04
N ALA A 12 22.24 -26.67 -17.01
CA ALA A 12 23.04 -25.49 -16.74
C ALA A 12 23.06 -24.61 -18.00
N THR A 13 22.81 -23.31 -17.84
CA THR A 13 23.13 -22.31 -18.86
C THR A 13 23.89 -21.17 -18.20
N ALA A 14 25.22 -21.23 -18.32
CA ALA A 14 26.11 -20.14 -17.97
C ALA A 14 26.07 -19.12 -19.12
N LEU A 15 25.53 -17.93 -18.85
CA LEU A 15 25.63 -16.77 -19.75
C LEU A 15 26.71 -15.82 -19.21
N LEU A 16 27.88 -15.89 -19.86
CA LEU A 16 28.96 -14.93 -19.81
C LEU A 16 28.62 -13.75 -20.72
N LEU A 17 28.39 -12.56 -20.17
CA LEU A 17 28.44 -11.28 -20.88
C LEU A 17 29.15 -10.29 -19.92
N ALA A 18 30.46 -10.15 -20.07
CA ALA A 18 31.13 -9.13 -20.90
C ALA A 18 31.31 -7.82 -20.13
N ALA A 19 32.53 -7.66 -19.64
CA ALA A 19 33.06 -6.44 -19.04
C ALA A 19 33.13 -5.31 -20.07
N CYS A 20 32.57 -4.14 -19.74
CA CYS A 20 32.92 -2.87 -20.38
C CYS A 20 33.81 -2.08 -19.43
N THR A 21 35.11 -2.18 -19.67
CA THR A 21 36.15 -1.35 -19.06
C THR A 21 36.19 0.03 -19.70
N ALA A 22 36.20 1.06 -18.85
CA ALA A 22 37.00 2.28 -18.91
C ALA A 22 37.16 3.01 -20.27
N GLY A 23 36.58 4.21 -20.34
CA GLY A 23 36.99 5.27 -21.25
C GLY A 23 37.04 6.59 -20.49
N SER A 24 38.24 7.00 -20.07
CA SER A 24 38.53 8.35 -19.58
C SER A 24 39.08 9.16 -20.75
N ASP A 25 38.33 10.16 -21.21
CA ASP A 25 38.86 11.26 -22.01
C ASP A 25 38.09 12.53 -21.64
N ASP A 26 38.77 13.38 -20.87
CA ASP A 26 38.46 14.78 -20.69
C ASP A 26 39.03 15.53 -21.90
N PRO A 27 38.25 16.43 -22.53
CA PRO A 27 38.83 17.73 -22.72
C PRO A 27 37.84 18.88 -22.54
N THR A 28 38.27 19.79 -21.65
CA THR A 28 38.32 21.25 -21.85
C THR A 28 37.00 22.01 -21.86
N THR A 29 36.85 22.81 -20.82
CA THR A 29 35.91 23.90 -20.58
C THR A 29 35.78 24.92 -21.71
N PRO A 30 34.56 25.41 -21.98
CA PRO A 30 34.33 26.79 -22.37
C PRO A 30 33.70 27.59 -21.22
N THR A 31 34.33 28.73 -20.93
CA THR A 31 33.86 29.79 -20.05
C THR A 31 32.53 30.37 -20.57
N GLY A 32 31.45 30.21 -19.80
CA GLY A 32 30.15 30.81 -20.06
C GLY A 32 29.61 31.50 -18.82
N THR A 33 29.53 32.83 -18.86
CA THR A 33 29.14 33.72 -17.76
C THR A 33 27.61 33.89 -17.69
N GLY A 34 27.01 33.41 -16.59
CA GLY A 34 25.76 33.90 -15.94
C GLY A 34 24.39 33.41 -16.49
N PRO A 35 23.27 33.56 -15.74
CA PRO A 35 23.10 34.16 -14.40
C PRO A 35 22.31 33.29 -13.37
N SER A 36 22.30 33.78 -12.12
CA SER A 36 21.33 33.56 -11.03
C SER A 36 21.01 32.14 -10.56
N ALA A 37 21.63 31.82 -9.42
CA ALA A 37 21.25 30.74 -8.52
C ALA A 37 19.79 30.87 -8.05
N GLY A 38 18.90 30.09 -8.67
CA GLY A 38 17.77 29.52 -7.96
C GLY A 38 18.30 28.39 -7.10
N ALA A 39 18.12 28.46 -5.78
CA ALA A 39 18.43 27.37 -4.88
C ALA A 39 17.61 26.14 -5.31
N ALA A 40 18.23 25.23 -6.04
CA ALA A 40 17.70 23.89 -6.20
C ALA A 40 17.66 23.29 -4.80
N ALA A 41 16.46 23.05 -4.28
CA ALA A 41 16.31 22.28 -3.06
C ALA A 41 16.99 20.93 -3.30
N SER A 42 18.06 20.65 -2.56
CA SER A 42 18.65 19.31 -2.56
C SER A 42 17.53 18.31 -2.25
N PRO A 43 17.41 17.21 -3.00
CA PRO A 43 16.51 16.14 -2.62
C PRO A 43 16.84 15.73 -1.19
N ALA A 44 15.81 15.62 -0.35
CA ALA A 44 15.96 15.13 1.00
C ALA A 44 16.65 13.75 0.95
N PRO A 45 17.58 13.45 1.86
CA PRO A 45 18.19 12.13 1.92
C PRO A 45 17.07 11.08 2.04
N PRO A 46 17.23 9.90 1.41
CA PRO A 46 16.25 8.83 1.54
C PRO A 46 16.08 8.51 3.03
N ALA A 47 14.83 8.40 3.48
CA ALA A 47 14.53 8.04 4.86
C ALA A 47 15.21 6.70 5.20
N GLU A 48 15.84 6.63 6.37
CA GLU A 48 16.41 5.36 6.84
C GLU A 48 15.28 4.33 7.01
N PRO A 49 15.49 3.07 6.60
CA PRO A 49 14.48 2.03 6.72
C PRO A 49 14.15 1.78 8.19
N LEU A 50 12.84 1.68 8.49
CA LEU A 50 12.35 1.39 9.84
C LEU A 50 12.78 -0.03 10.27
N PRO A 51 13.09 -0.24 11.57
CA PRO A 51 13.36 -1.57 12.08
C PRO A 51 12.09 -2.45 12.06
N PRO A 52 12.26 -3.78 12.01
CA PRO A 52 11.17 -4.74 12.25
C PRO A 52 10.35 -4.41 13.50
N ALA A 53 9.03 -4.53 13.41
CA ALA A 53 8.16 -4.31 14.56
C ALA A 53 8.40 -5.38 15.64
N THR A 54 8.21 -5.00 16.90
CA THR A 54 8.08 -5.93 18.03
C THR A 54 6.66 -5.89 18.59
N ALA A 55 6.27 -6.89 19.37
CA ALA A 55 4.97 -6.92 20.03
C ALA A 55 4.76 -5.70 20.94
N GLU A 56 5.80 -5.23 21.64
CA GLU A 56 5.72 -4.02 22.46
C GLU A 56 5.53 -2.75 21.62
N CYS A 57 6.11 -2.70 20.42
CA CYS A 57 5.91 -1.56 19.52
C CYS A 57 4.47 -1.54 19.02
N LEU A 58 3.96 -2.67 18.52
CA LEU A 58 2.59 -2.81 18.02
C LEU A 58 1.52 -2.51 19.07
N ALA A 59 1.71 -2.99 20.31
CA ALA A 59 0.69 -2.96 21.34
C ALA A 59 0.22 -1.54 21.68
N GLY A 60 -1.08 -1.27 21.52
CA GLY A 60 -1.72 0.01 21.75
C GLY A 60 -2.51 0.51 20.54
N THR A 61 -2.98 1.75 20.64
CA THR A 61 -3.85 2.38 19.65
C THR A 61 -3.03 3.14 18.60
N TRP A 62 -3.46 3.07 17.35
CA TRP A 62 -2.82 3.66 16.19
C TRP A 62 -3.87 4.28 15.27
N ARG A 63 -3.60 5.48 14.75
CA ARG A 63 -4.45 6.12 13.76
C ARG A 63 -3.84 5.95 12.37
N LEU A 64 -4.64 5.48 11.42
CA LEU A 64 -4.25 5.42 10.02
C LEU A 64 -4.03 6.83 9.47
N ASP A 65 -2.89 7.03 8.81
CA ASP A 65 -2.51 8.26 8.12
C ASP A 65 -3.19 8.29 6.74
N LEU A 66 -4.46 8.69 6.73
CA LEU A 66 -5.28 8.71 5.51
C LEU A 66 -4.72 9.65 4.42
N ALA A 67 -3.99 10.69 4.81
CA ALA A 67 -3.32 11.56 3.84
C ALA A 67 -2.17 10.82 3.15
N ALA A 68 -1.34 10.10 3.90
CA ALA A 68 -0.30 9.24 3.32
C ALA A 68 -0.91 8.13 2.43
N MET A 69 -2.04 7.54 2.84
CA MET A 69 -2.75 6.57 2.02
C MET A 69 -3.25 7.17 0.70
N GLN A 70 -3.84 8.36 0.72
CA GLN A 70 -4.27 9.06 -0.49
C GLN A 70 -3.08 9.31 -1.44
N ASP A 71 -1.95 9.76 -0.91
CA ASP A 71 -0.73 10.01 -1.69
C ASP A 71 -0.16 8.71 -2.30
N ASP A 72 -0.19 7.61 -1.55
CA ASP A 72 0.26 6.29 -2.03
C ASP A 72 -0.67 5.74 -3.13
N LEU A 73 -1.99 5.87 -2.96
CA LEU A 73 -2.98 5.47 -3.98
C LEU A 73 -2.86 6.33 -5.24
N ALA A 74 -2.70 7.65 -5.11
CA ALA A 74 -2.49 8.53 -6.25
C ALA A 74 -1.22 8.17 -7.03
N GLN A 75 -0.13 7.81 -6.34
CA GLN A 75 1.09 7.33 -6.99
C GLN A 75 0.89 5.98 -7.69
N LEU A 76 0.12 5.06 -7.09
CA LEU A 76 -0.21 3.77 -7.69
C LEU A 76 -0.93 3.94 -9.03
N PHE A 77 -1.85 4.91 -9.11
CA PHE A 77 -2.62 5.19 -10.33
C PHE A 77 -1.95 6.20 -11.28
N ALA A 78 -0.82 6.81 -10.91
CA ALA A 78 -0.14 7.80 -11.74
C ALA A 78 0.36 7.25 -13.09
N ALA A 79 0.51 5.93 -13.21
CA ALA A 79 0.90 5.25 -14.44
C ALA A 79 -0.29 4.73 -15.27
N ALA A 80 -1.53 4.89 -14.79
CA ALA A 80 -2.72 4.47 -15.52
C ALA A 80 -2.96 5.36 -16.75
N ASP A 81 -3.52 4.77 -17.81
CA ASP A 81 -3.99 5.54 -18.97
C ASP A 81 -5.24 6.33 -18.57
N GLY A 82 -5.09 7.62 -18.28
CA GLY A 82 -6.17 8.53 -17.90
C GLY A 82 -5.79 9.47 -16.77
N GLU A 83 -6.72 10.36 -16.40
CA GLU A 83 -6.59 11.17 -15.18
C GLU A 83 -7.33 10.46 -14.06
N VAL A 84 -6.60 10.07 -13.01
CA VAL A 84 -7.17 9.45 -11.81
C VAL A 84 -6.99 10.40 -10.63
N GLU A 85 -8.10 10.83 -10.05
CA GLU A 85 -8.16 11.57 -8.81
C GLU A 85 -8.59 10.63 -7.68
N VAL A 86 -7.89 10.66 -6.56
CA VAL A 86 -8.19 9.87 -5.36
C VAL A 86 -8.46 10.83 -4.20
N GLU A 87 -9.55 10.59 -3.47
CA GLU A 87 -9.91 11.31 -2.27
C GLU A 87 -10.06 10.32 -1.11
N VAL A 88 -9.37 10.56 0.00
CA VAL A 88 -9.52 9.79 1.23
C VAL A 88 -9.67 10.75 2.41
N ALA A 89 -10.74 10.58 3.19
CA ALA A 89 -11.07 11.46 4.30
C ALA A 89 -11.63 10.69 5.51
N GLY A 90 -11.62 11.36 6.67
CA GLY A 90 -12.20 10.83 7.90
C GLY A 90 -11.14 10.31 8.88
N THR A 91 -11.46 9.21 9.54
CA THR A 91 -10.64 8.59 10.59
C THR A 91 -10.72 7.06 10.54
N SER A 92 -9.60 6.41 10.80
CA SER A 92 -9.55 4.97 11.05
C SER A 92 -8.52 4.71 12.13
N THR A 93 -8.90 3.94 13.14
CA THR A 93 -8.10 3.69 14.35
C THR A 93 -8.01 2.20 14.61
N TYR A 94 -6.79 1.69 14.80
CA TYR A 94 -6.47 0.29 15.05
C TYR A 94 -5.93 0.14 16.47
N ASP A 95 -6.45 -0.82 17.23
CA ASP A 95 -6.00 -1.15 18.57
C ASP A 95 -5.48 -2.59 18.60
N PHE A 96 -4.20 -2.74 18.92
CA PHE A 96 -3.56 -4.03 19.13
C PHE A 96 -3.40 -4.26 20.63
N ALA A 97 -4.31 -5.02 21.24
CA ALA A 97 -4.25 -5.28 22.66
C ALA A 97 -3.12 -6.27 23.00
N PRO A 98 -2.44 -6.14 24.16
CA PRO A 98 -1.34 -7.04 24.56
C PRO A 98 -1.72 -8.52 24.70
N ASP A 99 -3.02 -8.83 24.83
CA ASP A 99 -3.54 -10.19 24.94
C ASP A 99 -3.76 -10.87 23.57
N GLY A 100 -3.45 -10.18 22.47
CA GLY A 100 -3.65 -10.65 21.11
C GLY A 100 -5.01 -10.26 20.51
N SER A 101 -5.86 -9.52 21.22
CA SER A 101 -7.11 -9.00 20.66
C SER A 101 -6.85 -7.82 19.72
N PHE A 102 -7.61 -7.73 18.65
CA PHE A 102 -7.53 -6.65 17.67
C PHE A 102 -8.90 -5.98 17.52
N THR A 103 -8.91 -4.64 17.48
CA THR A 103 -10.10 -3.84 17.15
C THR A 103 -9.73 -2.78 16.13
N ALA A 104 -10.60 -2.50 15.17
CA ALA A 104 -10.54 -1.26 14.41
C ALA A 104 -11.87 -0.54 14.41
N THR A 105 -11.80 0.79 14.53
CA THR A 105 -12.95 1.70 14.40
C THR A 105 -12.73 2.55 13.16
N VAL A 106 -13.69 2.53 12.25
CA VAL A 106 -13.64 3.20 10.96
C VAL A 106 -14.77 4.23 10.89
N ASP A 107 -14.44 5.42 10.42
CA ASP A 107 -15.38 6.47 10.02
C ASP A 107 -14.69 7.27 8.92
N SER A 108 -14.73 6.72 7.71
CA SER A 108 -13.99 7.25 6.57
C SER A 108 -14.82 7.28 5.30
N THR A 109 -14.42 8.16 4.40
CA THR A 109 -14.91 8.21 3.03
C THR A 109 -13.72 8.09 2.10
N SER A 110 -13.87 7.26 1.08
CA SER A 110 -12.94 7.15 -0.02
C SER A 110 -13.64 7.41 -1.33
N GLY A 111 -12.90 7.87 -2.31
CA GLY A 111 -13.42 8.14 -3.63
C GLY A 111 -12.33 8.10 -4.68
N MET A 112 -12.71 7.68 -5.87
CA MET A 112 -11.86 7.68 -7.04
C MET A 112 -12.64 8.22 -8.22
N THR A 113 -12.11 9.23 -8.90
CA THR A 113 -12.63 9.73 -10.17
C THR A 113 -11.62 9.43 -11.26
N MET A 114 -12.04 8.61 -12.24
CA MET A 114 -11.27 8.29 -13.43
C MET A 114 -11.86 9.02 -14.62
N ARG A 115 -11.03 9.75 -15.36
CA ARG A 115 -11.41 10.44 -16.59
C ARG A 115 -10.60 9.86 -17.76
N SER A 116 -11.32 9.45 -18.80
CA SER A 116 -10.74 8.99 -20.06
C SER A 116 -11.55 9.57 -21.22
N ASP A 117 -10.88 10.32 -22.10
CA ASP A 117 -11.50 11.00 -23.25
C ASP A 117 -12.74 11.83 -22.88
N GLU A 118 -13.94 11.32 -23.18
CA GLU A 118 -15.24 11.96 -22.94
C GLU A 118 -16.03 11.29 -21.80
N THR A 119 -15.44 10.32 -21.10
CA THR A 119 -16.09 9.55 -20.04
C THR A 119 -15.48 9.86 -18.67
N GLU A 120 -16.34 10.14 -17.69
CA GLU A 120 -15.99 10.28 -16.28
C GLU A 120 -16.66 9.19 -15.46
N LEU A 121 -15.87 8.36 -14.78
CA LEU A 121 -16.34 7.39 -13.80
C LEU A 121 -15.92 7.86 -12.41
N THR A 122 -16.89 8.18 -11.55
CA THR A 122 -16.66 8.48 -10.14
C THR A 122 -17.19 7.34 -9.29
N SER A 123 -16.36 6.84 -8.38
CA SER A 123 -16.74 5.90 -7.33
C SER A 123 -16.51 6.56 -5.97
N ARG A 124 -17.42 6.33 -5.03
CA ARG A 124 -17.33 6.81 -3.65
C ARG A 124 -17.80 5.73 -2.71
N SER A 125 -17.01 5.45 -1.68
CA SER A 125 -17.32 4.51 -0.62
C SER A 125 -17.30 5.20 0.73
N GLU A 126 -18.33 4.95 1.53
CA GLU A 126 -18.46 5.43 2.91
C GLU A 126 -18.41 4.21 3.83
N SER A 127 -17.49 4.23 4.79
CA SER A 127 -17.27 3.13 5.73
C SER A 127 -17.40 3.64 7.16
N SER A 128 -18.25 3.00 7.96
CA SER A 128 -18.46 3.38 9.36
C SER A 128 -18.72 2.16 10.22
N GLY A 129 -18.10 2.11 11.40
CA GLY A 129 -18.37 1.07 12.40
C GLY A 129 -17.11 0.45 12.97
N ASP A 130 -17.29 -0.70 13.61
CA ASP A 130 -16.23 -1.41 14.31
C ASP A 130 -16.04 -2.81 13.73
N LEU A 131 -14.79 -3.26 13.72
CA LEU A 131 -14.42 -4.63 13.44
C LEU A 131 -13.51 -5.17 14.54
N THR A 132 -13.61 -6.46 14.79
CA THR A 132 -12.79 -7.14 15.80
C THR A 132 -12.07 -8.32 15.21
N GLY A 133 -11.03 -8.80 15.87
CA GLY A 133 -10.31 -10.00 15.49
C GLY A 133 -9.23 -10.37 16.50
N ALA A 134 -8.29 -11.20 16.07
CA ALA A 134 -7.08 -11.51 16.79
C ALA A 134 -5.85 -11.08 15.97
N TRP A 135 -4.75 -10.77 16.63
CA TRP A 135 -3.47 -10.50 15.97
C TRP A 135 -2.35 -11.35 16.55
N SER A 136 -1.37 -11.66 15.70
CA SER A 136 -0.12 -12.32 16.10
C SER A 136 1.05 -11.80 15.27
N LEU A 137 2.24 -11.83 15.86
CA LEU A 137 3.48 -11.39 15.21
C LEU A 137 4.50 -12.53 15.24
N ALA A 138 5.00 -12.92 14.06
CA ALA A 138 6.05 -13.92 13.90
C ALA A 138 7.25 -13.29 13.17
N GLY A 139 8.27 -12.86 13.91
CA GLY A 139 9.32 -12.01 13.35
C GLY A 139 8.75 -10.62 13.05
N ASP A 140 8.82 -10.20 11.79
CA ASP A 140 8.20 -8.97 11.27
C ASP A 140 6.84 -9.20 10.60
N GLN A 141 6.37 -10.44 10.53
CA GLN A 141 5.10 -10.77 9.89
C GLN A 141 3.93 -10.66 10.86
N LEU A 142 3.08 -9.66 10.64
CA LEU A 142 1.82 -9.46 11.33
C LEU A 142 0.71 -10.24 10.62
N THR A 143 -0.03 -11.05 11.39
CA THR A 143 -1.26 -11.71 10.94
C THR A 143 -2.43 -11.20 11.77
N ILE A 144 -3.51 -10.77 11.11
CA ILE A 144 -4.82 -10.51 11.71
C ILE A 144 -5.75 -11.65 11.28
N SER A 145 -6.34 -12.33 12.25
CA SER A 145 -7.23 -13.48 12.05
C SER A 145 -8.58 -13.28 12.72
N ASP A 146 -9.51 -14.21 12.44
CA ASP A 146 -10.82 -14.28 13.10
C ASP A 146 -11.58 -12.95 13.02
N VAL A 147 -11.45 -12.26 11.89
CA VAL A 147 -12.04 -10.95 11.67
C VAL A 147 -13.57 -11.06 11.67
N ASP A 148 -14.20 -10.35 12.59
CA ASP A 148 -15.63 -10.10 12.62
C ASP A 148 -15.90 -8.67 12.16
N SER A 149 -16.38 -8.54 10.93
CA SER A 149 -16.77 -7.28 10.30
C SER A 149 -18.27 -7.01 10.38
N SER A 150 -19.03 -7.75 11.21
CA SER A 150 -20.49 -7.58 11.30
C SER A 150 -20.92 -6.23 11.88
N GLY A 151 -20.00 -5.52 12.55
CA GLY A 151 -20.20 -4.15 13.03
C GLY A 151 -19.79 -3.05 12.05
N LEU A 152 -19.33 -3.42 10.84
CA LEU A 152 -18.89 -2.48 9.82
C LEU A 152 -19.97 -2.31 8.75
N ASP A 153 -20.43 -1.08 8.56
CA ASP A 153 -21.30 -0.68 7.47
C ASP A 153 -20.45 -0.07 6.34
N VAL A 154 -20.63 -0.58 5.12
CA VAL A 154 -19.97 -0.06 3.91
C VAL A 154 -21.02 0.25 2.87
N THR A 155 -21.05 1.48 2.38
CA THR A 155 -21.89 1.91 1.26
C THR A 155 -21.02 2.36 0.11
N THR A 156 -21.19 1.77 -1.07
CA THR A 156 -20.48 2.19 -2.28
C THR A 156 -21.47 2.72 -3.29
N THR A 157 -21.10 3.84 -3.92
CA THR A 157 -21.84 4.46 -5.02
C THR A 157 -20.88 4.65 -6.20
N ALA A 158 -21.40 4.55 -7.41
CA ALA A 158 -20.66 4.93 -8.61
C ALA A 158 -21.56 5.69 -9.56
N THR A 159 -20.97 6.63 -10.30
CA THR A 159 -21.62 7.37 -11.36
C THR A 159 -20.74 7.36 -12.60
N MET A 160 -21.34 7.16 -13.77
CA MET A 160 -20.68 7.31 -15.07
C MET A 160 -21.36 8.47 -15.81
N ASP A 161 -20.59 9.48 -16.20
CA ASP A 161 -21.08 10.67 -16.89
C ASP A 161 -22.25 11.36 -16.16
N GLY A 162 -22.20 11.33 -14.83
CA GLY A 162 -23.23 11.88 -13.93
C GLY A 162 -24.46 10.98 -13.71
N GLU A 163 -24.56 9.84 -14.39
CA GLU A 163 -25.63 8.85 -14.18
C GLU A 163 -25.22 7.81 -13.13
N THR A 164 -26.04 7.59 -12.11
CA THR A 164 -25.79 6.58 -11.07
C THR A 164 -25.80 5.18 -11.68
N LEU A 165 -24.74 4.42 -11.44
CA LEU A 165 -24.65 3.01 -11.76
C LEU A 165 -25.23 2.19 -10.61
N ASP A 166 -25.97 1.13 -10.96
CA ASP A 166 -26.39 0.12 -10.00
C ASP A 166 -25.18 -0.78 -9.68
N VAL A 167 -24.46 -0.43 -8.62
CA VAL A 167 -23.36 -1.23 -8.10
C VAL A 167 -23.96 -2.17 -7.05
N PRO A 168 -23.80 -3.51 -7.20
CA PRO A 168 -24.16 -4.43 -6.14
C PRO A 168 -23.52 -3.98 -4.82
N PRO A 169 -24.18 -4.15 -3.67
CA PRO A 169 -23.55 -3.85 -2.40
C PRO A 169 -22.21 -4.59 -2.31
N ALA A 170 -21.13 -3.82 -2.20
CA ALA A 170 -19.79 -4.36 -2.05
C ALA A 170 -19.74 -5.17 -0.77
N ALA A 171 -19.06 -6.32 -0.78
CA ALA A 171 -18.76 -6.97 0.47
C ALA A 171 -17.75 -6.09 1.23
N PRO A 172 -17.76 -6.05 2.57
CA PRO A 172 -16.79 -5.26 3.33
C PRO A 172 -15.33 -5.60 3.00
N GLU A 173 -15.09 -6.84 2.56
CA GLU A 173 -13.81 -7.33 2.05
C GLU A 173 -13.32 -6.66 0.75
N ASP A 174 -14.22 -6.04 -0.01
CA ASP A 174 -13.89 -5.30 -1.23
C ASP A 174 -13.53 -3.83 -0.96
N ALA A 175 -13.80 -3.32 0.25
CA ALA A 175 -13.44 -1.97 0.66
C ALA A 175 -11.98 -1.94 1.16
N ILE A 176 -11.05 -1.78 0.22
CA ILE A 176 -9.58 -1.77 0.42
C ILE A 176 -9.13 -0.86 1.57
N GLU A 177 -9.87 0.20 1.86
CA GLU A 177 -9.55 1.18 2.90
C GLU A 177 -10.24 0.92 4.26
N ALA A 178 -11.27 0.08 4.26
CA ALA A 178 -12.06 -0.18 5.47
C ALA A 178 -11.43 -1.27 6.34
N LEU A 179 -10.69 -2.21 5.74
CA LEU A 179 -10.08 -3.32 6.47
C LEU A 179 -8.55 -3.17 6.57
N PRO A 180 -7.96 -3.45 7.74
CA PRO A 180 -6.52 -3.61 7.83
C PRO A 180 -6.05 -4.82 7.01
N PRO A 181 -4.81 -4.83 6.51
CA PRO A 181 -4.28 -6.01 5.84
C PRO A 181 -4.19 -7.19 6.82
N THR A 182 -4.81 -8.32 6.46
CA THR A 182 -4.82 -9.53 7.30
C THR A 182 -3.47 -10.23 7.37
N LEU A 183 -2.59 -9.98 6.39
CA LEU A 183 -1.21 -10.41 6.38
C LEU A 183 -0.33 -9.26 5.90
N SER A 184 0.64 -8.85 6.73
CA SER A 184 1.54 -7.74 6.40
C SER A 184 2.92 -7.91 7.03
N THR A 185 3.93 -7.27 6.45
CA THR A 185 5.19 -7.01 7.12
C THR A 185 5.04 -5.72 7.92
N ALA A 186 5.38 -5.76 9.21
CA ALA A 186 5.26 -4.65 10.14
C ALA A 186 6.65 -4.10 10.50
N THR A 187 6.81 -2.78 10.36
CA THR A 187 7.99 -2.04 10.85
C THR A 187 7.54 -0.89 11.74
N CYS A 188 8.28 -0.57 12.79
CA CYS A 188 7.81 0.35 13.82
C CYS A 188 8.95 1.12 14.48
N ALA A 189 8.88 2.46 14.46
CA ALA A 189 9.77 3.33 15.22
C ALA A 189 9.11 4.69 15.51
N ASP A 190 9.49 5.31 16.63
CA ASP A 190 9.17 6.70 16.97
C ASP A 190 7.69 7.09 16.77
N GLY A 191 6.77 6.26 17.26
CA GLY A 191 5.33 6.51 17.15
C GLY A 191 4.77 6.38 15.74
N THR A 192 5.51 5.73 14.83
CA THR A 192 5.09 5.37 13.48
C THR A 192 5.12 3.86 13.32
N LEU A 193 4.03 3.31 12.79
CA LEU A 193 3.91 1.91 12.38
C LEU A 193 3.65 1.90 10.89
N VAL A 194 4.35 1.05 10.16
CA VAL A 194 4.13 0.83 8.73
C VAL A 194 3.81 -0.63 8.51
N LEU A 195 2.65 -0.89 7.91
CA LEU A 195 2.23 -2.22 7.48
C LEU A 195 2.34 -2.29 5.95
N ALA A 196 3.14 -3.20 5.44
CA ALA A 196 3.26 -3.45 4.00
C ALA A 196 2.56 -4.77 3.66
N ALA A 197 1.61 -4.72 2.74
CA ALA A 197 0.84 -5.89 2.30
C ALA A 197 0.96 -6.06 0.78
N ALA A 198 1.18 -7.29 0.34
CA ALA A 198 1.18 -7.62 -1.07
C ALA A 198 -0.24 -7.99 -1.52
N LEU A 199 -0.77 -7.25 -2.49
CA LEU A 199 -1.98 -7.63 -3.21
C LEU A 199 -1.61 -8.48 -4.42
N ALA A 200 -2.11 -9.71 -4.43
CA ALA A 200 -2.09 -10.53 -5.62
C ALA A 200 -3.17 -10.02 -6.58
N GLN A 201 -2.77 -9.58 -7.78
CA GLN A 201 -3.73 -9.13 -8.80
C GLN A 201 -4.21 -10.31 -9.66
N ASP A 202 -3.28 -11.13 -10.14
CA ASP A 202 -3.51 -12.38 -10.89
C ASP A 202 -2.28 -13.30 -10.73
N GLU A 203 -2.38 -14.61 -11.03
CA GLU A 203 -1.25 -15.57 -10.90
C GLU A 203 -0.01 -15.19 -11.75
N ASP A 204 -0.19 -14.40 -12.80
CA ASP A 204 0.85 -14.03 -13.77
C ASP A 204 1.35 -12.58 -13.63
N SER A 205 0.79 -11.80 -12.70
CA SER A 205 1.13 -10.38 -12.49
C SER A 205 2.09 -10.20 -11.31
N ASP A 206 3.01 -9.24 -11.42
CA ASP A 206 3.85 -8.84 -10.28
C ASP A 206 2.95 -8.32 -9.14
N PRO A 207 3.19 -8.74 -7.88
CA PRO A 207 2.37 -8.31 -6.75
C PRO A 207 2.54 -6.81 -6.51
N VAL A 208 1.42 -6.12 -6.29
CA VAL A 208 1.44 -4.72 -5.89
C VAL A 208 1.58 -4.65 -4.38
N THR A 209 2.52 -3.85 -3.89
CA THR A 209 2.66 -3.60 -2.44
C THR A 209 1.86 -2.36 -2.07
N ILE A 210 0.92 -2.50 -1.15
CA ILE A 210 0.23 -1.38 -0.50
C ILE A 210 0.84 -1.15 0.88
N THR A 211 1.04 0.12 1.22
CA THR A 211 1.58 0.54 2.50
C THR A 211 0.50 1.25 3.32
N TYR A 212 0.37 0.87 4.59
CA TYR A 212 -0.50 1.52 5.57
C TYR A 212 0.40 2.17 6.61
N THR A 213 0.46 3.50 6.60
CA THR A 213 1.20 4.27 7.62
C THR A 213 0.26 4.61 8.76
N LEU A 214 0.65 4.30 9.99
CA LEU A 214 -0.11 4.62 11.19
C LEU A 214 0.71 5.43 12.19
N ARG A 215 0.03 6.28 12.96
CA ARG A 215 0.61 7.23 13.91
C ARG A 215 0.01 7.09 15.29
N ARG A 216 0.81 7.39 16.32
CA ARG A 216 0.41 7.54 17.73
C ARG A 216 0.38 8.99 18.17
#